data_AF-A0A2V2ELC8-F1
#
_entry.id   AF-A0A2V2ELC8-F1
#
_cell.length_a   1.000
_cell.length_b   1.000
_cell.length_c   1.000
_cell.angle_alpha   90.00
_cell.angle_beta   90.00
_cell.angle_gamma   90.00
#
_symmetry.space_group_name_H-M   'P 1'
#
loop_
_entity.id
_entity.type
_entity.pdbx_description
1 polymer ?
#
loop_
_entity_poly.entity_id
_entity_poly.type
_entity_poly.pdbx_seq_one_letter_code
_entity_poly.pdbx_strand_id
1 'polypeptide(L)'
;MKKRRASFSSASRRKSNLQEKKEGEKKMVKKLKRAFTITELVIVIAVIAILAAVLIPTFTSLINKANQSSDQSAVRNMNLALQNAEVDGELETLSEALTILEEAGMNAKNYSTLVKNTAFVWVRSINRVLYVNTGDYSVIYPEEYKTMSFDWSEAWPTLEGAIRGNDDWQNTVISDSELENTAEGAQTYGVVKDVSGNITDIKVDTPARLVSAAEYLDKEENKGKAIDLYLGGNIDLEGAEWDPVDHMYGSFYGNDFTIKNLQMSDPTTYSEQLNATSGNPYTLYGFISIFEGVEFRDVTFSNLQIDHPGYTGEFINDSGKPVAWGNHTVGGAIGAITWSPEDTEKDITIYNVKIEEGSKIVGYSRVGGIVGLIGGENGSLAVQGNVTIEECVNRATLVSDYEVADRMGFSTVGGIFSISNQTIVNEYTLTVKDCENYGSISGARIGGIAGMLMTKGAWTFENCKNYGELAVKVISAGGGEAYSAGGIVAVGAQSSSTNSTVTVTGCLNAGSIRLEGNTNDIEKMLYIGHMVGEVKEATRKYIKDGETTTTNHYAAGITLPEAVSGKIVITSEDGSTQS
;
A
#
# COMPACT_ATOMS: atom_id res chain seq x y z
N MET A 1 -65.32 -31.07 0.07
CA MET A 1 -66.35 -30.01 0.14
C MET A 1 -66.52 -29.52 1.57
N LYS A 2 -66.41 -28.19 1.77
CA LYS A 2 -67.06 -27.33 2.79
C LYS A 2 -67.29 -27.80 4.25
N LYS A 3 -66.69 -26.98 5.15
CA LYS A 3 -67.27 -26.21 6.29
C LYS A 3 -67.71 -26.89 7.61
N ARG A 4 -67.19 -26.25 8.69
CA ARG A 4 -67.78 -25.94 10.03
C ARG A 4 -68.01 -27.17 10.94
N ARG A 5 -67.83 -27.12 12.27
CA ARG A 5 -68.22 -26.11 13.28
C ARG A 5 -67.53 -26.42 14.62
N ALA A 6 -67.43 -25.41 15.48
CA ALA A 6 -66.88 -25.46 16.82
C ALA A 6 -67.82 -26.09 17.88
N SER A 7 -67.24 -26.46 19.03
CA SER A 7 -67.52 -25.88 20.38
C SER A 7 -67.87 -26.85 21.54
N PHE A 8 -67.08 -26.68 22.61
CA PHE A 8 -67.38 -26.69 24.06
C PHE A 8 -67.57 -27.95 24.92
N SER A 9 -66.67 -27.98 25.94
CA SER A 9 -66.91 -28.18 27.39
C SER A 9 -67.06 -29.58 27.97
N SER A 10 -66.07 -29.98 28.79
CA SER A 10 -66.33 -30.70 30.04
C SER A 10 -65.19 -30.47 31.05
N ALA A 11 -65.30 -29.36 31.78
CA ALA A 11 -64.64 -29.18 33.06
C ALA A 11 -65.29 -30.11 34.11
N SER A 12 -64.68 -31.25 34.39
CA SER A 12 -65.12 -32.13 35.51
C SER A 12 -64.03 -33.05 36.08
N ARG A 13 -62.87 -33.22 35.43
CA ARG A 13 -61.79 -34.13 35.90
C ARG A 13 -60.59 -33.43 36.57
N ARG A 14 -60.82 -32.41 37.41
CA ARG A 14 -59.70 -31.65 38.03
C ARG A 14 -59.82 -31.32 39.53
N LYS A 15 -60.64 -32.06 40.29
CA LYS A 15 -60.80 -31.79 41.74
C LYS A 15 -60.60 -32.98 42.70
N SER A 16 -60.16 -34.16 42.24
CA SER A 16 -59.83 -35.27 43.15
C SER A 16 -58.33 -35.50 43.39
N ASN A 17 -57.43 -34.92 42.59
CA ASN A 17 -55.98 -35.14 42.72
C ASN A 17 -55.21 -33.98 43.41
N LEU A 18 -55.93 -33.05 44.05
CA LEU A 18 -55.35 -31.85 44.67
C LEU A 18 -55.37 -31.89 46.22
N GLN A 19 -55.90 -32.95 46.83
CA GLN A 19 -55.89 -33.13 48.29
C GLN A 19 -55.00 -34.28 48.79
N GLU A 20 -54.60 -35.24 47.94
CA GLU A 20 -53.62 -36.28 48.34
C GLU A 20 -52.15 -35.93 48.06
N LYS A 21 -51.86 -34.84 47.35
CA LYS A 21 -50.49 -34.38 47.10
C LYS A 21 -50.02 -33.24 48.00
N LYS A 22 -50.78 -32.93 49.06
CA LYS A 22 -50.44 -31.91 50.08
C LYS A 22 -50.11 -32.48 51.47
N GLU A 23 -50.10 -33.81 51.64
CA GLU A 23 -49.60 -34.48 52.86
C GLU A 23 -48.28 -35.25 52.64
N GLY A 24 -47.74 -35.27 51.41
CA GLY A 24 -46.38 -35.73 51.13
C GLY A 24 -45.29 -34.65 51.33
N GLU A 25 -45.67 -33.39 51.53
CA GLU A 25 -44.74 -32.24 51.67
C GLU A 25 -44.31 -31.96 53.13
N LYS A 26 -44.65 -32.83 54.08
CA LYS A 26 -44.26 -32.67 55.49
C LYS A 26 -43.71 -33.96 56.11
N LYS A 27 -42.62 -34.51 55.54
CA LYS A 27 -41.58 -35.28 56.27
C LYS A 27 -40.51 -35.84 55.31
N MET A 28 -39.53 -35.02 54.93
CA MET A 28 -38.13 -35.48 54.79
C MET A 28 -37.12 -34.32 54.63
N VAL A 29 -37.26 -33.23 55.39
CA VAL A 29 -36.12 -32.33 55.62
C VAL A 29 -35.43 -32.80 56.88
N LYS A 30 -34.45 -33.71 56.73
CA LYS A 30 -33.28 -33.90 57.61
C LYS A 30 -32.49 -35.14 57.19
N LYS A 31 -31.63 -34.97 56.18
CA LYS A 31 -30.36 -35.72 56.05
C LYS A 31 -29.27 -34.75 55.63
N LEU A 32 -28.49 -34.34 56.64
CA LEU A 32 -27.11 -33.81 56.63
C LEU A 32 -26.66 -33.02 55.39
N LYS A 33 -26.94 -31.71 55.36
CA LYS A 33 -26.04 -30.77 54.68
C LYS A 33 -24.82 -30.59 55.60
N ARG A 34 -23.76 -31.37 55.37
CA ARG A 34 -22.42 -31.03 55.90
C ARG A 34 -21.95 -29.79 55.14
N ALA A 35 -22.07 -28.62 55.75
CA ALA A 35 -21.31 -27.46 55.32
C ALA A 35 -19.84 -27.74 55.66
N PHE A 36 -18.94 -27.61 54.68
CA PHE A 36 -17.50 -27.68 54.92
C PHE A 36 -17.13 -26.67 56.03
N THR A 37 -16.35 -27.11 57.01
CA THR A 37 -15.79 -26.18 57.99
C THR A 37 -14.84 -25.21 57.29
N ILE A 38 -14.72 -23.97 57.78
CA ILE A 38 -13.78 -22.99 57.21
C ILE A 38 -12.36 -23.57 57.14
N THR A 39 -11.97 -24.37 58.13
CA THR A 39 -10.69 -25.08 58.17
C THR A 39 -10.51 -26.11 57.05
N GLU A 40 -11.52 -26.92 56.74
CA GLU A 40 -11.44 -27.89 55.64
C GLU A 40 -11.37 -27.17 54.28
N LEU A 41 -12.12 -26.07 54.11
CA LEU A 41 -12.06 -25.27 52.90
C LEU A 41 -10.67 -24.63 52.71
N VAL A 42 -10.08 -24.09 53.78
CA VAL A 42 -8.73 -23.49 53.76
C VAL A 42 -7.66 -24.53 53.40
N ILE A 43 -7.74 -25.75 53.93
CA ILE A 43 -6.80 -26.82 53.58
C ILE A 43 -6.96 -27.21 52.10
N VAL A 44 -8.19 -27.29 51.58
CA VAL A 44 -8.43 -27.63 50.17
C VAL A 44 -7.83 -26.59 49.24
N ILE A 45 -8.06 -25.29 49.48
CA ILE A 45 -7.45 -24.24 48.64
C ILE A 45 -5.92 -24.23 48.78
N ALA A 46 -5.37 -24.52 49.97
CA ALA A 46 -3.93 -24.58 50.19
C ALA A 46 -3.30 -25.75 49.40
N VAL A 47 -3.94 -26.91 49.39
CA VAL A 47 -3.48 -28.07 48.60
C VAL A 47 -3.58 -27.79 47.10
N ILE A 48 -4.70 -27.22 46.62
CA ILE A 48 -4.85 -26.82 45.21
C ILE A 48 -3.78 -25.81 44.82
N ALA A 49 -3.48 -24.83 45.68
CA ALA A 49 -2.44 -23.84 45.44
C ALA A 49 -1.04 -24.47 45.30
N ILE A 50 -0.67 -25.41 46.19
CA ILE A 50 0.61 -26.12 46.10
C ILE A 50 0.69 -26.98 44.84
N LEU A 51 -0.39 -27.70 44.50
CA LEU A 51 -0.45 -28.51 43.29
C LEU A 51 -0.33 -27.63 42.05
N ALA A 52 -1.08 -26.54 41.98
CA ALA A 52 -1.02 -25.59 40.87
C ALA A 52 0.38 -24.97 40.72
N ALA A 53 1.05 -24.64 41.82
CA ALA A 53 2.38 -24.03 41.82
C ALA A 53 3.47 -24.90 41.15
N VAL A 54 3.38 -26.23 41.27
CA VAL A 54 4.34 -27.15 40.62
C VAL A 54 3.86 -27.55 39.22
N LEU A 55 2.55 -27.72 39.07
CA LEU A 55 1.94 -28.29 37.87
C LEU A 55 1.92 -27.29 36.72
N ILE A 56 1.58 -26.01 36.97
CA ILE A 56 1.53 -24.97 35.92
C ILE A 56 2.91 -24.81 35.23
N PRO A 57 4.04 -24.59 35.94
CA PRO A 57 5.34 -24.47 35.28
C PRO A 57 5.75 -25.72 34.50
N THR A 58 5.44 -26.91 35.03
CA THR A 58 5.77 -28.19 34.40
C THR A 58 4.99 -28.39 33.10
N PHE A 59 3.66 -28.16 33.13
CA PHE A 59 2.83 -28.27 31.93
C PHE A 59 3.19 -27.23 30.88
N THR A 60 3.46 -25.98 31.28
CA THR A 60 3.93 -24.94 30.35
C THR A 60 5.26 -25.34 29.70
N SER A 61 6.21 -25.92 30.44
CA SER A 61 7.47 -26.40 29.88
C SER A 61 7.27 -27.55 28.88
N LEU A 62 6.39 -28.50 29.17
CA LEU A 62 6.08 -29.60 28.25
C LEU A 62 5.40 -29.12 26.97
N ILE A 63 4.45 -28.18 27.08
CA ILE A 63 3.78 -27.57 25.92
C ILE A 63 4.81 -26.84 25.06
N ASN A 64 5.68 -26.02 25.65
CA ASN A 64 6.72 -25.31 24.90
C ASN A 64 7.68 -26.27 24.18
N LYS A 65 8.07 -27.39 24.81
CA LYS A 65 8.90 -28.41 24.16
C LYS A 65 8.19 -29.11 23.00
N ALA A 66 6.90 -29.39 23.14
CA ALA A 66 6.10 -29.97 22.07
C ALA A 66 5.96 -28.99 20.89
N ASN A 67 5.69 -27.72 21.18
CA ASN A 67 5.65 -26.64 20.19
C ASN A 67 6.99 -26.49 19.46
N GLN A 68 8.10 -26.44 20.19
CA GLN A 68 9.44 -26.39 19.61
C GLN A 68 9.72 -27.59 18.68
N SER A 69 9.33 -28.80 19.08
CA SER A 69 9.48 -30.00 18.24
C SER A 69 8.63 -29.94 16.97
N SER A 70 7.44 -29.31 17.05
CA SER A 70 6.58 -29.08 15.90
C SER A 70 7.21 -28.08 14.93
N ASP A 71 7.71 -26.96 15.46
CA ASP A 71 8.39 -25.92 14.68
C ASP A 71 9.65 -26.47 13.97
N GLN A 72 10.47 -27.27 14.66
CA GLN A 72 11.62 -27.95 14.05
C GLN A 72 11.22 -28.93 12.93
N SER A 73 10.08 -29.60 13.08
CA SER A 73 9.56 -30.51 12.04
C SER A 73 9.08 -29.72 10.82
N ALA A 74 8.46 -28.56 11.02
CA ALA A 74 8.09 -27.65 9.95
C ALA A 74 9.32 -27.17 9.17
N VAL A 75 10.36 -26.68 9.86
CA VAL A 75 11.62 -26.25 9.21
C VAL A 75 12.29 -27.39 8.44
N ARG A 76 12.26 -28.62 8.96
CA ARG A 76 12.78 -29.78 8.24
C ARG A 76 12.06 -30.01 6.91
N ASN A 77 10.73 -29.91 6.92
CA ASN A 77 9.92 -30.08 5.69
C ASN A 77 10.14 -28.92 4.71
N MET A 78 10.22 -27.68 5.20
CA MET A 78 10.53 -26.51 4.39
C MET A 78 11.89 -26.64 3.71
N ASN A 79 12.92 -26.98 4.48
CA ASN A 79 14.27 -27.17 3.94
C ASN A 79 14.38 -28.34 2.98
N LEU A 80 13.53 -29.37 3.10
CA LEU A 80 13.47 -30.46 2.13
C LEU A 80 12.87 -29.99 0.80
N ALA A 81 11.82 -29.15 0.83
CA ALA A 81 11.25 -28.57 -0.38
C ALA A 81 12.25 -27.65 -1.08
N LEU A 82 12.90 -26.75 -0.34
CA LEU A 82 13.95 -25.87 -0.88
C LEU A 82 15.10 -26.69 -1.49
N GLN A 83 15.60 -27.72 -0.80
CA GLN A 83 16.63 -28.63 -1.33
C GLN A 83 16.24 -29.33 -2.63
N ASN A 84 14.97 -29.70 -2.77
CA ASN A 84 14.51 -30.34 -4.01
C ASN A 84 14.45 -29.34 -5.17
N ALA A 85 14.14 -28.07 -4.88
CA ALA A 85 14.08 -27.00 -5.87
C ALA A 85 15.47 -26.42 -6.24
N GLU A 86 16.49 -26.60 -5.40
CA GLU A 86 17.88 -26.18 -5.70
C GLU A 86 18.46 -26.80 -6.98
N VAL A 87 17.85 -27.88 -7.49
CA VAL A 87 18.24 -28.49 -8.77
C VAL A 87 17.99 -27.54 -9.95
N ASP A 88 17.06 -26.59 -9.81
CA ASP A 88 16.59 -25.70 -10.87
C ASP A 88 17.28 -24.31 -10.87
N GLY A 89 18.09 -23.97 -9.86
CA GLY A 89 18.85 -22.72 -9.78
C GLY A 89 19.09 -22.22 -8.34
N GLU A 90 19.91 -21.17 -8.21
CA GLU A 90 20.04 -20.41 -6.95
C GLU A 90 18.84 -19.44 -6.81
N LEU A 91 18.29 -19.32 -5.61
CA LEU A 91 17.20 -18.40 -5.30
C LEU A 91 17.76 -17.04 -4.89
N GLU A 92 17.18 -15.97 -5.41
CA GLU A 92 17.66 -14.60 -5.22
C GLU A 92 16.79 -13.79 -4.24
N THR A 93 15.53 -14.20 -4.01
CA THR A 93 14.59 -13.46 -3.14
C THR A 93 13.75 -14.37 -2.23
N LEU A 94 13.27 -13.81 -1.11
CA LEU A 94 12.32 -14.50 -0.22
C LEU A 94 11.05 -14.90 -0.97
N SER A 95 10.58 -14.06 -1.90
CA SER A 95 9.37 -14.30 -2.69
C SER A 95 9.44 -15.62 -3.50
N GLU A 96 10.60 -15.90 -4.09
CA GLU A 96 10.88 -17.17 -4.79
C GLU A 96 10.87 -18.35 -3.81
N ALA A 97 11.53 -18.21 -2.65
CA ALA A 97 11.53 -19.23 -1.62
C ALA A 97 10.11 -19.53 -1.12
N LEU A 98 9.29 -18.51 -0.90
CA LEU A 98 7.89 -18.66 -0.49
C LEU A 98 7.04 -19.35 -1.55
N THR A 99 7.28 -19.05 -2.84
CA THR A 99 6.58 -19.70 -3.96
C THR A 99 6.88 -21.20 -4.00
N ILE A 100 8.14 -21.60 -3.86
CA ILE A 100 8.54 -23.02 -3.78
C ILE A 100 7.88 -23.72 -2.59
N LEU A 101 7.83 -23.07 -1.44
CA LEU A 101 7.18 -23.63 -0.26
C LEU A 101 5.66 -23.81 -0.50
N GLU A 102 5.01 -22.84 -1.15
CA GLU A 102 3.59 -22.92 -1.50
C GLU A 102 3.31 -24.04 -2.52
N GLU A 103 4.13 -24.19 -3.55
CA GLU A 103 4.04 -25.29 -4.52
C GLU A 103 4.22 -26.67 -3.86
N ALA A 104 5.04 -26.74 -2.81
CA ALA A 104 5.18 -27.93 -1.97
C ALA A 104 4.01 -28.13 -0.97
N GLY A 105 2.97 -27.29 -1.03
CA GLY A 105 1.77 -27.36 -0.20
C GLY A 105 1.93 -26.75 1.19
N MET A 106 2.96 -25.92 1.41
CA MET A 106 3.20 -25.22 2.68
C MET A 106 2.86 -23.74 2.54
N ASN A 107 1.86 -23.27 3.29
CA ASN A 107 1.56 -21.85 3.37
C ASN A 107 2.53 -21.17 4.35
N ALA A 108 3.77 -20.96 3.91
CA ALA A 108 4.88 -20.48 4.73
C ALA A 108 4.63 -19.10 5.36
N LYS A 109 3.95 -18.18 4.65
CA LYS A 109 3.55 -16.87 5.20
C LYS A 109 2.64 -16.98 6.43
N ASN A 110 1.83 -18.04 6.51
CA ASN A 110 0.95 -18.32 7.66
C ASN A 110 1.60 -19.22 8.73
N TYR A 111 2.85 -19.64 8.55
CA TYR A 111 3.58 -20.41 9.56
C TYR A 111 4.23 -19.47 10.58
N SER A 112 3.47 -19.05 11.59
CA SER A 112 4.03 -18.40 12.78
C SER A 112 4.61 -19.44 13.73
N THR A 113 5.72 -19.12 14.41
CA THR A 113 6.27 -20.02 15.43
C THR A 113 5.31 -20.21 16.60
N LEU A 114 5.26 -21.43 17.15
CA LEU A 114 4.37 -21.78 18.27
C LEU A 114 4.97 -21.40 19.63
N VAL A 115 6.26 -21.06 19.65
CA VAL A 115 7.00 -20.64 20.84
C VAL A 115 7.19 -19.13 20.81
N LYS A 116 7.04 -18.47 21.95
CA LYS A 116 7.29 -17.03 22.05
C LYS A 116 8.77 -16.72 21.83
N ASN A 117 9.03 -15.53 21.29
CA ASN A 117 10.39 -15.02 21.02
C ASN A 117 11.18 -15.91 20.05
N THR A 118 10.49 -16.50 19.08
CA THR A 118 11.15 -17.27 18.02
C THR A 118 10.58 -16.89 16.65
N ALA A 119 11.36 -17.08 15.60
CA ALA A 119 10.95 -16.80 14.22
C ALA A 119 11.50 -17.84 13.26
N PHE A 120 10.84 -18.01 12.12
CA PHE A 120 11.42 -18.67 10.96
C PHE A 120 11.99 -17.60 10.05
N VAL A 121 13.26 -17.70 9.72
CA VAL A 121 13.97 -16.78 8.83
C VAL A 121 14.52 -17.56 7.66
N TRP A 122 14.37 -17.05 6.44
CA TRP A 122 15.05 -17.62 5.29
C TRP A 122 16.37 -16.87 5.08
N VAL A 123 17.43 -17.62 4.83
CA VAL A 123 18.76 -17.06 4.62
C VAL A 123 19.22 -17.38 3.21
N ARG A 124 19.31 -16.34 2.37
CA ARG A 124 19.67 -16.44 0.94
C ARG A 124 21.00 -17.18 0.73
N SER A 125 22.05 -16.82 1.48
CA SER A 125 23.42 -17.35 1.28
C SER A 125 23.55 -18.88 1.44
N ILE A 126 22.62 -19.51 2.14
CA ILE A 126 22.56 -20.97 2.31
C ILE A 126 21.27 -21.58 1.76
N ASN A 127 20.36 -20.76 1.25
CA ASN A 127 19.01 -21.13 0.83
C ASN A 127 18.28 -22.05 1.83
N ARG A 128 18.31 -21.72 3.13
CA ARG A 128 17.63 -22.51 4.17
C ARG A 128 16.78 -21.63 5.06
N VAL A 129 15.68 -22.21 5.51
CA VAL A 129 14.90 -21.72 6.64
C VAL A 129 15.61 -22.12 7.93
N LEU A 130 15.79 -21.15 8.81
CA LEU A 130 16.31 -21.31 10.16
C LEU A 130 15.21 -20.96 11.16
N TYR A 131 15.16 -21.72 12.24
CA TYR A 131 14.40 -21.40 13.42
C TYR A 131 15.32 -20.70 14.42
N VAL A 132 15.03 -19.44 14.74
CA VAL A 132 15.92 -18.57 15.52
C VAL A 132 15.22 -18.04 16.78
N ASN A 133 16.00 -17.69 17.79
CA ASN A 133 15.53 -16.92 18.95
C ASN A 133 15.50 -15.44 18.61
N THR A 134 14.38 -14.74 18.72
CA THR A 134 14.31 -13.32 18.34
C THR A 134 14.98 -12.39 19.38
N GLY A 135 15.38 -12.86 20.55
CA GLY A 135 16.10 -12.05 21.52
C GLY A 135 17.55 -11.78 21.11
N ASP A 136 18.24 -12.81 20.60
CA ASP A 136 19.67 -12.80 20.29
C ASP A 136 20.00 -13.38 18.91
N TYR A 137 18.98 -13.73 18.12
CA TYR A 137 19.01 -14.33 16.77
C TYR A 137 19.95 -15.52 16.66
N SER A 138 20.16 -16.20 17.78
CA SER A 138 20.85 -17.47 17.79
C SER A 138 20.00 -18.51 17.08
N VAL A 139 20.65 -19.32 16.23
CA VAL A 139 20.00 -20.43 15.56
C VAL A 139 19.65 -21.50 16.58
N ILE A 140 18.36 -21.84 16.62
CA ILE A 140 17.85 -22.97 17.41
C ILE A 140 17.92 -24.25 16.58
N TYR A 141 17.59 -24.17 15.28
CA TYR A 141 17.61 -25.29 14.33
C TYR A 141 17.67 -24.76 12.89
N PRO A 142 18.30 -25.45 11.92
CA PRO A 142 19.04 -26.71 12.02
C PRO A 142 20.33 -26.66 12.87
N GLU A 143 20.76 -27.82 13.37
CA GLU A 143 21.91 -27.92 14.30
C GLU A 143 23.23 -27.55 13.62
N GLU A 144 23.37 -27.84 12.33
CA GLU A 144 24.52 -27.53 11.49
C GLU A 144 24.81 -26.03 11.37
N TYR A 145 23.82 -25.18 11.63
CA TYR A 145 23.93 -23.71 11.54
C TYR A 145 24.02 -23.02 12.90
N LYS A 146 24.12 -23.77 14.02
CA LYS A 146 24.20 -23.18 15.37
C LYS A 146 25.40 -22.30 15.64
N THR A 147 26.52 -22.55 14.95
CA THR A 147 27.74 -21.76 15.07
C THR A 147 27.77 -20.57 14.11
N MET A 148 26.74 -20.42 13.28
CA MET A 148 26.62 -19.28 12.39
C MET A 148 26.40 -18.03 13.25
N SER A 149 27.46 -17.23 13.37
CA SER A 149 27.38 -15.88 13.92
C SER A 149 27.01 -14.96 12.78
N PHE A 150 26.08 -14.08 13.05
CA PHE A 150 25.30 -13.47 12.02
C PHE A 150 25.36 -11.97 12.18
N ASP A 151 25.62 -11.28 11.08
CA ASP A 151 25.68 -9.83 11.06
C ASP A 151 24.26 -9.27 10.91
N TRP A 152 23.87 -8.48 11.90
CA TRP A 152 22.54 -7.92 12.06
C TRP A 152 22.25 -6.77 11.07
N SER A 153 23.23 -6.45 10.24
CA SER A 153 23.13 -5.49 9.13
C SER A 153 22.49 -6.09 7.87
N GLU A 154 22.47 -7.42 7.71
CA GLU A 154 21.86 -8.07 6.54
C GLU A 154 20.36 -8.31 6.82
N ALA A 155 19.47 -7.90 5.92
CA ALA A 155 18.03 -8.15 6.02
C ALA A 155 17.78 -9.64 6.20
N TRP A 156 17.15 -10.05 7.29
CA TRP A 156 16.65 -11.41 7.40
C TRP A 156 15.15 -11.36 7.45
N PRO A 157 14.52 -11.49 6.29
CA PRO A 157 13.10 -11.47 6.26
C PRO A 157 12.61 -12.77 6.90
N THR A 158 11.68 -12.63 7.84
CA THR A 158 10.99 -13.77 8.39
C THR A 158 10.12 -14.41 7.31
N LEU A 159 9.69 -15.66 7.49
CA LEU A 159 8.77 -16.28 6.52
C LEU A 159 7.41 -15.58 6.47
N GLU A 160 7.05 -14.82 7.51
CA GLU A 160 5.90 -13.92 7.50
C GLU A 160 6.12 -12.68 6.60
N GLY A 161 7.30 -12.52 6.02
CA GLY A 161 7.66 -11.40 5.14
C GLY A 161 8.18 -10.18 5.88
N ALA A 162 8.41 -10.23 7.19
CA ALA A 162 8.81 -9.06 7.96
C ALA A 162 10.34 -8.99 8.14
N ILE A 163 10.91 -7.79 8.09
CA ILE A 163 12.28 -7.53 8.57
C ILE A 163 12.18 -6.91 9.96
N ARG A 164 13.05 -7.34 10.88
CA ARG A 164 13.15 -6.74 12.23
C ARG A 164 13.96 -5.44 12.18
N GLY A 165 13.43 -4.39 12.80
CA GLY A 165 14.17 -3.15 13.05
C GLY A 165 15.44 -3.31 13.90
N ASN A 166 16.51 -2.59 13.55
CA ASN A 166 17.72 -2.42 14.37
C ASN A 166 17.87 -0.95 14.79
N ASP A 167 17.82 -0.69 16.11
CA ASP A 167 17.84 0.66 16.71
C ASP A 167 19.25 1.24 16.96
N ASP A 168 20.33 0.55 16.56
CA ASP A 168 21.71 0.97 16.87
C ASP A 168 22.08 2.37 16.35
N TRP A 169 21.43 2.82 15.28
CA TRP A 169 21.57 4.15 14.70
C TRP A 169 21.21 5.27 15.68
N GLN A 170 20.24 5.05 16.60
CA GLN A 170 19.78 6.06 17.55
C GLN A 170 20.87 6.52 18.54
N ASN A 171 21.88 5.67 18.77
CA ASN A 171 22.98 5.91 19.69
C ASN A 171 24.24 6.48 19.01
N THR A 172 24.26 6.52 17.67
CA THR A 172 25.42 6.95 16.89
C THR A 172 25.23 8.38 16.43
N VAL A 173 25.80 9.34 17.16
CA VAL A 173 25.68 10.77 16.82
C VAL A 173 26.68 11.14 15.73
N ILE A 174 26.19 11.78 14.67
CA ILE A 174 26.97 12.24 13.52
C ILE A 174 26.83 13.76 13.36
N SER A 175 27.68 14.38 12.55
CA SER A 175 27.53 15.78 12.15
C SER A 175 26.76 15.90 10.85
N ASP A 176 26.15 17.06 10.60
CA ASP A 176 25.39 17.36 9.37
C ASP A 176 26.21 17.08 8.10
N SER A 177 27.53 17.32 8.15
CA SER A 177 28.45 17.03 7.04
C SER A 177 28.50 15.56 6.63
N GLU A 178 28.08 14.65 7.50
CA GLU A 178 28.05 13.21 7.21
C GLU A 178 26.75 12.76 6.57
N LEU A 179 25.66 13.54 6.60
CA LEU A 179 24.34 13.11 6.13
C LEU A 179 24.34 12.72 4.64
N GLU A 180 24.92 13.56 3.80
CA GLU A 180 25.06 13.34 2.35
C GLU A 180 26.45 12.83 1.94
N ASN A 181 27.36 12.62 2.90
CA ASN A 181 28.70 12.10 2.60
C ASN A 181 28.61 10.62 2.20
N THR A 182 28.87 10.33 0.92
CA THR A 182 28.89 8.99 0.34
C THR A 182 30.29 8.51 -0.03
N ALA A 183 31.33 9.23 0.40
CA ALA A 183 32.72 8.85 0.14
C ALA A 183 33.07 7.50 0.81
N GLU A 184 34.02 6.78 0.23
CA GLU A 184 34.52 5.54 0.81
C GLU A 184 35.04 5.77 2.25
N GLY A 185 34.52 5.00 3.20
CA GLY A 185 34.86 5.13 4.63
C GLY A 185 34.11 6.24 5.38
N ALA A 186 33.17 6.94 4.75
CA ALA A 186 32.25 7.86 5.42
C ALA A 186 31.34 7.13 6.41
N GLN A 187 30.78 7.87 7.36
CA GLN A 187 29.81 7.31 8.29
C GLN A 187 28.50 7.03 7.53
N THR A 188 28.06 5.77 7.54
CA THR A 188 26.92 5.30 6.73
C THR A 188 25.60 5.30 7.48
N TYR A 189 25.62 5.45 8.81
CA TYR A 189 24.42 5.50 9.63
C TYR A 189 24.61 6.35 10.89
N GLY A 190 23.50 6.83 11.45
CA GLY A 190 23.50 7.59 12.70
C GLY A 190 22.41 8.65 12.75
N VAL A 191 22.54 9.58 13.69
CA VAL A 191 21.58 10.67 13.92
C VAL A 191 22.26 12.01 14.13
N VAL A 192 21.63 13.06 13.65
CA VAL A 192 21.87 14.43 14.10
C VAL A 192 20.82 14.78 15.16
N LYS A 193 21.25 15.52 16.19
CA LYS A 193 20.38 15.97 17.27
C LYS A 193 20.46 17.47 17.43
N ASP A 194 19.31 18.09 17.73
CA ASP A 194 19.24 19.49 18.11
C ASP A 194 19.91 19.76 19.47
N VAL A 195 19.98 21.03 19.87
CA VAL A 195 20.53 21.46 21.15
C VAL A 195 19.77 20.93 22.38
N SER A 196 18.53 20.46 22.19
CA SER A 196 17.69 19.86 23.22
C SER A 196 17.83 18.33 23.27
N GLY A 197 18.61 17.74 22.36
CA GLY A 197 18.83 16.31 22.24
C GLY A 197 17.77 15.56 21.43
N ASN A 198 16.86 16.26 20.74
CA ASN A 198 15.88 15.64 19.86
C ASN A 198 16.54 15.28 18.53
N ILE A 199 16.19 14.12 17.97
CA ILE A 199 16.66 13.71 16.64
C ILE A 199 15.99 14.61 15.59
N THR A 200 16.80 15.18 14.70
CA THR A 200 16.36 15.99 13.56
C THR A 200 16.60 15.27 12.23
N ASP A 201 17.63 14.43 12.17
CA ASP A 201 18.03 13.73 10.95
C ASP A 201 18.45 12.30 11.28
N ILE A 202 18.08 11.36 10.41
CA ILE A 202 18.35 9.94 10.52
C ILE A 202 19.10 9.50 9.26
N LYS A 203 20.24 8.83 9.40
CA LYS A 203 20.95 8.18 8.30
C LYS A 203 20.96 6.67 8.49
N VAL A 204 20.58 5.91 7.46
CA VAL A 204 20.49 4.45 7.48
C VAL A 204 21.08 3.81 6.22
N ASP A 205 21.75 2.68 6.38
CA ASP A 205 22.48 1.98 5.31
C ASP A 205 22.10 0.51 5.17
N THR A 206 21.23 0.02 6.05
CA THR A 206 20.80 -1.38 6.06
C THR A 206 19.28 -1.47 6.08
N PRO A 207 18.71 -2.57 5.57
CA PRO A 207 17.29 -2.85 5.66
C PRO A 207 16.73 -2.78 7.08
N ALA A 208 17.41 -3.39 8.05
CA ALA A 208 16.97 -3.41 9.45
C ALA A 208 16.96 -2.01 10.07
N ARG A 209 17.95 -1.15 9.75
CA ARG A 209 17.96 0.23 10.21
C ARG A 209 16.89 1.06 9.53
N LEU A 210 16.63 0.84 8.24
CA LEU A 210 15.55 1.51 7.52
C LEU A 210 14.18 1.18 8.10
N VAL A 211 13.91 -0.11 8.39
CA VAL A 211 12.65 -0.51 9.06
C VAL A 211 12.53 0.14 10.44
N SER A 212 13.59 0.11 11.26
CA SER A 212 13.59 0.79 12.56
C SER A 212 13.40 2.32 12.44
N ALA A 213 13.95 2.95 11.40
CA ALA A 213 13.74 4.37 11.15
C ALA A 213 12.29 4.68 10.75
N ALA A 214 11.67 3.86 9.90
CA ALA A 214 10.24 3.97 9.58
C ALA A 214 9.38 3.84 10.84
N GLU A 215 9.58 2.77 11.62
CA GLU A 215 8.91 2.55 12.91
C GLU A 215 9.11 3.72 13.89
N TYR A 216 10.29 4.35 13.88
CA TYR A 216 10.58 5.52 14.72
C TYR A 216 9.80 6.77 14.27
N LEU A 217 9.71 7.02 12.97
CA LEU A 217 8.97 8.15 12.41
C LEU A 217 7.48 8.05 12.73
N ASP A 218 6.92 6.84 12.71
CA ASP A 218 5.48 6.61 12.92
C ASP A 218 5.05 6.60 14.40
N LYS A 219 6.00 6.71 15.34
CA LYS A 219 5.66 6.85 16.76
C LYS A 219 4.78 8.08 17.00
N GLU A 220 3.72 7.92 17.79
CA GLU A 220 2.81 9.00 18.19
C GLU A 220 3.52 10.26 18.71
N GLU A 221 4.61 10.09 19.46
CA GLU A 221 5.41 11.19 20.00
C GLU A 221 6.22 11.97 18.96
N ASN A 222 6.37 11.42 17.74
CA ASN A 222 7.08 12.02 16.62
C ASN A 222 6.17 12.57 15.52
N LYS A 223 4.85 12.32 15.60
CA LYS A 223 3.88 12.92 14.68
C LYS A 223 3.99 14.44 14.66
N GLY A 224 4.05 15.00 13.45
CA GLY A 224 4.20 16.43 13.18
C GLY A 224 5.63 16.97 13.30
N LYS A 225 6.64 16.12 13.60
CA LYS A 225 8.04 16.55 13.62
C LYS A 225 8.68 16.32 12.26
N ALA A 226 9.23 17.37 11.66
CA ALA A 226 10.05 17.27 10.47
C ALA A 226 11.39 16.63 10.83
N ILE A 227 11.47 15.30 10.70
CA ILE A 227 12.67 14.50 10.89
C ILE A 227 13.08 13.95 9.53
N ASP A 228 14.26 14.32 9.06
CA ASP A 228 14.74 13.97 7.73
C ASP A 228 15.37 12.58 7.72
N LEU A 229 15.21 11.85 6.61
CA LEU A 229 15.74 10.49 6.44
C LEU A 229 16.69 10.43 5.25
N TYR A 230 17.90 9.94 5.49
CA TYR A 230 18.97 9.83 4.52
C TYR A 230 19.39 8.36 4.34
N LEU A 231 19.62 7.95 3.10
CA LEU A 231 20.28 6.67 2.82
C LEU A 231 21.80 6.84 2.87
N GLY A 232 22.48 5.93 3.56
CA GLY A 232 23.93 5.84 3.62
C GLY A 232 24.52 4.63 2.90
N GLY A 233 23.67 3.84 2.22
CA GLY A 233 24.05 2.67 1.47
C GLY A 233 22.90 2.14 0.62
N ASN A 234 23.21 1.21 -0.28
CA ASN A 234 22.18 0.46 -1.01
C ASN A 234 21.45 -0.47 -0.04
N ILE A 235 20.13 -0.54 -0.16
CA ILE A 235 19.27 -1.33 0.71
C ILE A 235 18.63 -2.42 -0.13
N ASP A 236 18.80 -3.68 0.27
CA ASP A 236 18.12 -4.83 -0.33
C ASP A 236 17.13 -5.41 0.67
N LEU A 237 15.83 -5.23 0.43
CA LEU A 237 14.77 -5.75 1.27
C LEU A 237 14.51 -7.25 1.04
N GLU A 238 15.23 -7.88 0.11
CA GLU A 238 15.16 -9.33 -0.19
C GLU A 238 13.76 -9.86 -0.52
N GLY A 239 12.82 -8.99 -0.94
CA GLY A 239 11.42 -9.36 -1.20
C GLY A 239 10.56 -9.41 0.07
N ALA A 240 11.04 -8.86 1.17
CA ALA A 240 10.26 -8.64 2.37
C ALA A 240 9.08 -7.69 2.10
N GLU A 241 8.01 -7.92 2.83
CA GLU A 241 6.87 -7.01 2.93
C GLU A 241 7.32 -5.74 3.63
N TRP A 242 7.26 -4.64 2.89
CA TRP A 242 7.54 -3.31 3.38
C TRP A 242 6.30 -2.76 4.09
N ASP A 243 6.49 -2.36 5.35
CA ASP A 243 5.52 -1.55 6.08
C ASP A 243 5.83 -0.07 5.78
N PRO A 244 4.94 0.66 5.08
CA PRO A 244 5.19 2.04 4.70
C PRO A 244 5.44 2.95 5.90
N VAL A 245 6.23 4.01 5.69
CA VAL A 245 6.17 5.16 6.59
C VAL A 245 4.77 5.77 6.46
N ASP A 246 3.99 5.74 7.55
CA ASP A 246 2.60 6.21 7.55
C ASP A 246 2.52 7.67 7.14
N HIS A 247 3.32 8.51 7.82
CA HIS A 247 3.29 9.95 7.62
C HIS A 247 4.68 10.56 7.82
N MET A 248 5.30 10.96 6.71
CA MET A 248 6.61 11.61 6.73
C MET A 248 6.47 13.14 6.63
N TYR A 249 6.79 13.83 7.73
CA TYR A 249 6.79 15.29 7.81
C TYR A 249 8.13 15.93 7.42
N GLY A 250 9.22 15.17 7.49
CA GLY A 250 10.56 15.58 7.05
C GLY A 250 10.84 15.19 5.60
N SER A 251 12.02 15.56 5.12
CA SER A 251 12.50 15.28 3.76
C SER A 251 13.20 13.91 3.67
N PHE A 252 13.17 13.32 2.48
CA PHE A 252 13.84 12.06 2.16
C PHE A 252 14.96 12.25 1.14
N TYR A 253 16.15 11.76 1.49
CA TYR A 253 17.37 11.89 0.71
C TYR A 253 17.94 10.51 0.42
N GLY A 254 17.77 10.04 -0.81
CA GLY A 254 18.32 8.75 -1.24
C GLY A 254 19.82 8.75 -1.46
N ASN A 255 20.46 9.93 -1.57
CA ASN A 255 21.92 10.07 -1.79
C ASN A 255 22.44 9.22 -2.98
N ASP A 256 21.64 9.12 -4.04
CA ASP A 256 21.84 8.28 -5.23
C ASP A 256 21.92 6.77 -4.97
N PHE A 257 21.53 6.31 -3.76
CA PHE A 257 21.45 4.89 -3.45
C PHE A 257 20.18 4.23 -3.99
N THR A 258 20.24 2.91 -4.06
CA THR A 258 19.15 2.06 -4.54
C THR A 258 18.47 1.32 -3.38
N ILE A 259 17.13 1.34 -3.37
CA ILE A 259 16.29 0.41 -2.59
C ILE A 259 15.85 -0.72 -3.53
N LYS A 260 16.17 -1.97 -3.19
CA LYS A 260 15.94 -3.16 -4.01
C LYS A 260 14.91 -4.07 -3.37
N ASN A 261 14.17 -4.78 -4.23
CA ASN A 261 13.29 -5.89 -3.85
C ASN A 261 12.25 -5.49 -2.80
N LEU A 262 11.74 -4.26 -2.88
CA LEU A 262 10.64 -3.81 -2.03
C LEU A 262 9.36 -4.51 -2.49
N GLN A 263 8.68 -5.20 -1.59
CA GLN A 263 7.42 -5.88 -1.86
C GLN A 263 6.31 -5.36 -0.95
N MET A 264 5.10 -5.21 -1.48
CA MET A 264 3.89 -4.88 -0.72
C MET A 264 2.71 -5.68 -1.27
N SER A 265 2.08 -6.50 -0.43
CA SER A 265 0.94 -7.32 -0.81
C SER A 265 -0.25 -7.16 0.13
N ASP A 266 -1.42 -7.61 -0.32
CA ASP A 266 -2.68 -7.53 0.42
C ASP A 266 -2.67 -8.08 1.87
N PRO A 267 -2.11 -9.29 2.18
CA PRO A 267 -2.28 -9.92 3.49
C PRO A 267 -1.49 -9.28 4.64
N THR A 268 -0.48 -8.46 4.32
CA THR A 268 0.55 -8.01 5.27
C THR A 268 0.69 -6.50 5.35
N THR A 269 0.02 -5.75 4.47
CA THR A 269 0.25 -4.31 4.41
C THR A 269 -0.81 -3.54 5.21
N TYR A 270 -0.34 -2.80 6.20
CA TYR A 270 -1.08 -1.69 6.77
C TYR A 270 -1.17 -0.58 5.72
N SER A 271 -2.39 -0.22 5.36
CA SER A 271 -2.63 0.91 4.48
C SER A 271 -3.07 2.09 5.35
N GLU A 272 -2.37 3.22 5.30
CA GLU A 272 -2.82 4.40 6.02
C GLU A 272 -4.10 4.94 5.39
N GLN A 273 -5.08 5.28 6.24
CA GLN A 273 -6.41 5.65 5.79
C GLN A 273 -6.81 7.04 6.28
N LEU A 274 -7.10 7.92 5.32
CA LEU A 274 -7.56 9.27 5.61
C LEU A 274 -9.06 9.41 5.31
N ASN A 275 -9.81 9.91 6.29
CA ASN A 275 -11.23 10.17 6.11
C ASN A 275 -11.46 11.26 5.05
N ALA A 276 -12.28 10.96 4.05
CA ALA A 276 -12.74 11.95 3.08
C ALA A 276 -14.08 12.57 3.52
N THR A 277 -14.27 13.85 3.22
CA THR A 277 -15.53 14.58 3.41
C THR A 277 -16.69 13.92 2.63
N SER A 278 -16.39 13.19 1.56
CA SER A 278 -17.34 12.45 0.73
C SER A 278 -17.79 11.10 1.33
N GLY A 279 -17.17 10.64 2.42
CA GLY A 279 -17.47 9.37 3.09
C GLY A 279 -16.79 8.13 2.49
N ASN A 280 -15.94 8.29 1.46
CA ASN A 280 -15.06 7.24 0.92
C ASN A 280 -13.61 7.52 1.38
N PRO A 281 -13.04 6.76 2.34
CA PRO A 281 -11.69 7.03 2.82
C PRO A 281 -10.67 6.89 1.69
N TYR A 282 -9.61 7.68 1.77
CA TYR A 282 -8.41 7.47 0.98
C TYR A 282 -7.63 6.35 1.62
N THR A 283 -7.21 5.38 0.81
CA THR A 283 -6.27 4.34 1.23
C THR A 283 -5.00 4.60 0.45
N LEU A 284 -3.94 5.03 1.14
CA LEU A 284 -2.73 5.58 0.53
C LEU A 284 -1.55 4.69 0.90
N TYR A 285 -0.73 4.36 -0.10
CA TYR A 285 0.42 3.49 0.13
C TYR A 285 1.49 3.68 -0.95
N GLY A 286 2.72 3.34 -0.57
CA GLY A 286 3.95 3.45 -1.35
C GLY A 286 5.14 3.14 -0.44
N PHE A 287 6.35 3.51 -0.84
CA PHE A 287 7.47 3.52 0.12
C PHE A 287 7.15 4.43 1.32
N ILE A 288 6.53 5.59 1.06
CA ILE A 288 5.89 6.45 2.05
C ILE A 288 4.40 6.54 1.72
N SER A 289 3.51 6.36 2.70
CA SER A 289 2.07 6.50 2.52
C SER A 289 1.67 7.96 2.31
N ILE A 290 2.06 8.84 3.24
CA ILE A 290 1.78 10.28 3.18
C ILE A 290 3.08 11.07 3.34
N PHE A 291 3.36 11.94 2.37
CA PHE A 291 4.52 12.82 2.37
C PHE A 291 4.10 14.28 2.51
N GLU A 292 4.61 14.94 3.54
CA GLU A 292 4.56 16.40 3.72
C GLU A 292 5.97 16.98 3.89
N GLY A 293 7.04 16.27 3.54
CA GLY A 293 8.38 16.85 3.54
C GLY A 293 8.55 17.96 2.50
N VAL A 294 9.73 18.57 2.48
CA VAL A 294 10.07 19.62 1.50
C VAL A 294 10.72 19.00 0.27
N GLU A 295 11.58 17.98 0.47
CA GLU A 295 12.31 17.31 -0.61
C GLU A 295 12.19 15.79 -0.51
N PHE A 296 11.95 15.14 -1.64
CA PHE A 296 12.14 13.70 -1.82
C PHE A 296 13.04 13.51 -3.04
N ARG A 297 14.29 13.11 -2.84
CA ARG A 297 15.24 13.09 -3.95
C ARG A 297 16.27 11.98 -3.98
N ASP A 298 16.85 11.80 -5.16
CA ASP A 298 18.07 11.03 -5.42
C ASP A 298 17.98 9.57 -4.98
N VAL A 299 16.93 8.87 -5.38
CA VAL A 299 16.71 7.46 -5.04
C VAL A 299 16.31 6.64 -6.25
N THR A 300 16.82 5.42 -6.31
CA THR A 300 16.40 4.43 -7.30
C THR A 300 15.70 3.26 -6.61
N PHE A 301 14.52 2.88 -7.09
CA PHE A 301 13.82 1.67 -6.70
C PHE A 301 14.04 0.59 -7.77
N SER A 302 14.55 -0.57 -7.38
CA SER A 302 14.79 -1.70 -8.28
C SER A 302 13.97 -2.91 -7.85
N ASN A 303 13.32 -3.57 -8.80
CA ASN A 303 12.42 -4.70 -8.55
C ASN A 303 11.35 -4.37 -7.49
N LEU A 304 10.65 -3.25 -7.69
CA LEU A 304 9.54 -2.82 -6.84
C LEU A 304 8.28 -3.62 -7.21
N GLN A 305 7.73 -4.36 -6.25
CA GLN A 305 6.55 -5.21 -6.44
C GLN A 305 5.42 -4.77 -5.49
N ILE A 306 4.44 -4.04 -6.00
CA ILE A 306 3.26 -3.63 -5.22
C ILE A 306 2.03 -4.29 -5.83
N ASP A 307 1.24 -4.98 -5.01
CA ASP A 307 0.02 -5.68 -5.42
C ASP A 307 -1.08 -5.52 -4.38
N HIS A 308 -1.98 -4.56 -4.60
CA HIS A 308 -3.21 -4.36 -3.84
C HIS A 308 -3.09 -4.40 -2.29
N PRO A 309 -2.11 -3.73 -1.68
CA PRO A 309 -1.95 -3.77 -0.23
C PRO A 309 -3.21 -3.30 0.52
N GLY A 310 -3.65 -4.06 1.52
CA GLY A 310 -4.76 -3.71 2.41
C GLY A 310 -6.16 -3.74 1.76
N TYR A 311 -6.36 -4.41 0.62
CA TYR A 311 -7.63 -4.47 -0.11
C TYR A 311 -8.67 -5.42 0.50
N THR A 312 -8.27 -6.57 1.06
CA THR A 312 -9.21 -7.58 1.60
C THR A 312 -9.75 -7.28 2.99
N GLY A 313 -9.42 -6.12 3.57
CA GLY A 313 -10.03 -5.65 4.81
C GLY A 313 -11.53 -5.35 4.68
N GLU A 314 -12.31 -5.52 5.75
CA GLU A 314 -13.65 -4.93 5.81
C GLU A 314 -13.52 -3.51 6.37
N PHE A 315 -13.36 -2.48 5.52
CA PHE A 315 -13.48 -1.12 6.04
C PHE A 315 -14.95 -0.82 6.33
N ILE A 316 -15.23 -0.67 7.62
CA ILE A 316 -16.50 -0.22 8.15
C ILE A 316 -16.27 1.25 8.56
N ASN A 317 -16.88 2.20 7.85
CA ASN A 317 -16.78 3.60 8.25
C ASN A 317 -17.33 3.85 9.66
N ASP A 318 -17.12 5.05 10.19
CA ASP A 318 -17.69 5.51 11.48
C ASP A 318 -19.21 5.31 11.62
N SER A 319 -19.91 5.03 10.52
CA SER A 319 -21.35 4.74 10.46
C SER A 319 -21.70 3.25 10.35
N GLY A 320 -20.74 2.32 10.46
CA GLY A 320 -21.02 0.89 10.44
C GLY A 320 -21.23 0.29 9.04
N LYS A 321 -20.82 0.96 7.95
CA LYS A 321 -21.06 0.49 6.57
C LYS A 321 -19.77 0.12 5.83
N PRO A 322 -19.77 -0.99 5.05
CA PRO A 322 -18.71 -1.29 4.10
C PRO A 322 -18.51 -0.12 3.14
N VAL A 323 -17.27 0.33 2.94
CA VAL A 323 -17.00 1.43 2.01
C VAL A 323 -16.48 0.94 0.68
N ALA A 324 -16.84 1.68 -0.37
CA ALA A 324 -16.34 1.42 -1.71
C ALA A 324 -14.87 1.84 -1.80
N TRP A 325 -14.02 0.93 -2.26
CA TRP A 325 -12.57 1.08 -2.46
C TRP A 325 -12.16 2.04 -3.60
N GLY A 326 -12.96 3.07 -3.88
CA GLY A 326 -12.72 4.01 -4.99
C GLY A 326 -11.42 4.81 -4.87
N ASN A 327 -10.92 5.05 -3.65
CA ASN A 327 -9.74 5.88 -3.40
C ASN A 327 -8.51 5.09 -2.93
N HIS A 328 -8.43 3.81 -3.30
CA HIS A 328 -7.25 2.98 -3.07
C HIS A 328 -6.14 3.38 -4.04
N THR A 329 -5.17 4.14 -3.54
CA THR A 329 -4.22 4.92 -4.34
C THR A 329 -2.78 4.56 -4.00
N VAL A 330 -2.02 4.24 -5.03
CA VAL A 330 -0.60 3.87 -4.94
C VAL A 330 0.29 4.84 -5.68
N GLY A 331 1.43 5.17 -5.09
CA GLY A 331 2.62 5.58 -5.82
C GLY A 331 3.78 4.68 -5.42
N GLY A 332 4.66 4.34 -6.36
CA GLY A 332 5.79 3.47 -6.06
C GLY A 332 6.70 4.03 -4.96
N ALA A 333 6.93 5.35 -4.99
CA ALA A 333 7.67 6.05 -3.95
C ALA A 333 6.73 6.68 -2.91
N ILE A 334 5.71 7.42 -3.35
CA ILE A 334 4.86 8.23 -2.46
C ILE A 334 3.38 7.95 -2.74
N GLY A 335 2.64 7.48 -1.75
CA GLY A 335 1.19 7.26 -1.85
C GLY A 335 0.44 8.56 -2.09
N ALA A 336 0.64 9.56 -1.23
CA ALA A 336 0.11 10.90 -1.42
C ALA A 336 1.05 12.01 -0.96
N ILE A 337 0.94 13.16 -1.63
CA ILE A 337 1.46 14.45 -1.18
C ILE A 337 0.27 15.29 -0.67
N THR A 338 0.33 15.71 0.58
CA THR A 338 -0.67 16.57 1.23
C THR A 338 -0.01 17.42 2.31
N TRP A 339 -0.63 18.52 2.73
CA TRP A 339 -0.22 19.28 3.92
C TRP A 339 -1.35 20.20 4.37
N SER A 340 -1.16 20.94 5.47
CA SER A 340 -2.17 21.91 5.90
C SER A 340 -2.38 22.99 4.83
N PRO A 341 -3.62 23.29 4.41
CA PRO A 341 -3.89 24.40 3.50
C PRO A 341 -3.57 25.77 4.12
N GLU A 342 -3.31 25.86 5.42
CA GLU A 342 -2.86 27.11 6.05
C GLU A 342 -1.37 27.39 5.81
N ASP A 343 -0.61 26.38 5.38
CA ASP A 343 0.82 26.49 5.11
C ASP A 343 1.07 26.82 3.63
N THR A 344 0.91 28.11 3.30
CA THR A 344 0.98 28.64 1.93
C THR A 344 2.40 28.94 1.45
N GLU A 345 3.40 28.81 2.32
CA GLU A 345 4.81 29.07 2.02
C GLU A 345 5.60 27.78 1.71
N LYS A 346 4.92 26.63 1.74
CA LYS A 346 5.53 25.33 1.53
C LYS A 346 5.57 24.96 0.06
N ASP A 347 6.78 24.79 -0.45
CA ASP A 347 7.04 24.23 -1.77
C ASP A 347 7.62 22.83 -1.61
N ILE A 348 7.07 21.85 -2.35
CA ILE A 348 7.52 20.47 -2.30
C ILE A 348 8.21 20.11 -3.61
N THR A 349 9.40 19.50 -3.53
CA THR A 349 10.18 19.06 -4.68
C THR A 349 10.42 17.56 -4.63
N ILE A 350 10.04 16.87 -5.71
CA ILE A 350 10.36 15.47 -5.98
C ILE A 350 11.39 15.46 -7.12
N TYR A 351 12.62 15.02 -6.85
CA TYR A 351 13.72 15.17 -7.80
C TYR A 351 14.50 13.87 -8.00
N ASN A 352 14.81 13.50 -9.24
CA ASN A 352 15.70 12.36 -9.54
C ASN A 352 15.25 11.05 -8.85
N VAL A 353 13.94 10.76 -8.88
CA VAL A 353 13.37 9.50 -8.39
C VAL A 353 13.18 8.54 -9.55
N LYS A 354 13.77 7.35 -9.45
CA LYS A 354 13.79 6.37 -10.54
C LYS A 354 13.17 5.05 -10.09
N ILE A 355 12.36 4.44 -10.94
CA ILE A 355 11.90 3.06 -10.78
C ILE A 355 12.37 2.25 -11.97
N GLU A 356 13.14 1.20 -11.71
CA GLU A 356 13.83 0.39 -12.71
C GLU A 356 12.94 -0.70 -13.34
N GLU A 357 13.42 -1.24 -14.46
CA GLU A 357 12.82 -2.37 -15.17
C GLU A 357 12.67 -3.60 -14.27
N GLY A 358 11.67 -4.43 -14.56
CA GLY A 358 11.28 -5.58 -13.71
C GLY A 358 10.30 -5.22 -12.60
N SER A 359 10.12 -3.94 -12.29
CA SER A 359 9.13 -3.47 -11.31
C SER A 359 7.69 -3.54 -11.83
N LYS A 360 6.74 -3.81 -10.94
CA LYS A 360 5.30 -3.86 -11.21
C LYS A 360 4.52 -3.25 -10.06
N ILE A 361 3.62 -2.33 -10.39
CA ILE A 361 2.74 -1.65 -9.43
C ILE A 361 1.30 -1.88 -9.87
N VAL A 362 0.59 -2.66 -9.06
CA VAL A 362 -0.82 -2.97 -9.24
C VAL A 362 -1.59 -2.38 -8.06
N GLY A 363 -2.43 -1.39 -8.36
CA GLY A 363 -3.33 -0.79 -7.39
C GLY A 363 -4.78 -1.14 -7.70
N TYR A 364 -5.62 -1.19 -6.67
CA TYR A 364 -7.04 -1.48 -6.87
C TYR A 364 -7.72 -0.41 -7.70
N SER A 365 -7.32 0.87 -7.57
CA SER A 365 -8.01 1.99 -8.18
C SER A 365 -7.07 2.97 -8.88
N ARG A 366 -6.28 3.74 -8.12
CA ARG A 366 -5.46 4.83 -8.66
C ARG A 366 -3.99 4.49 -8.56
N VAL A 367 -3.27 4.61 -9.66
CA VAL A 367 -1.86 4.19 -9.75
C VAL A 367 -0.99 5.28 -10.34
N GLY A 368 0.04 5.68 -9.61
CA GLY A 368 1.13 6.50 -10.10
C GLY A 368 2.42 5.72 -10.08
N GLY A 369 3.30 5.93 -11.06
CA GLY A 369 4.64 5.33 -11.01
C GLY A 369 5.40 5.84 -9.78
N ILE A 370 5.56 7.15 -9.66
CA ILE A 370 6.29 7.78 -8.55
C ILE A 370 5.33 8.20 -7.43
N VAL A 371 4.29 8.97 -7.76
CA VAL A 371 3.37 9.57 -6.80
C VAL A 371 1.93 9.14 -7.09
N GLY A 372 1.22 8.59 -6.11
CA GLY A 372 -0.18 8.20 -6.30
C GLY A 372 -1.08 9.43 -6.43
N LEU A 373 -1.15 10.23 -5.37
CA LEU A 373 -2.08 11.34 -5.25
C LEU A 373 -1.32 12.63 -4.89
N ILE A 374 -1.74 13.76 -5.47
CA ILE A 374 -1.28 15.09 -5.04
C ILE A 374 -2.50 15.93 -4.65
N GLY A 375 -2.70 16.14 -3.35
CA GLY A 375 -3.91 16.74 -2.76
C GLY A 375 -5.18 15.89 -2.90
N GLY A 376 -6.35 16.38 -2.45
CA GLY A 376 -7.60 15.60 -2.46
C GLY A 376 -8.89 16.40 -2.37
N GLU A 377 -10.03 15.70 -2.43
CA GLU A 377 -11.39 16.27 -2.59
C GLU A 377 -11.85 17.12 -1.39
N ASN A 378 -12.50 18.25 -1.68
CA ASN A 378 -13.36 18.98 -0.73
C ASN A 378 -12.76 19.18 0.67
N GLY A 379 -11.53 19.71 0.72
CA GLY A 379 -10.89 20.14 1.96
C GLY A 379 -10.34 19.03 2.86
N SER A 380 -10.40 17.75 2.46
CA SER A 380 -9.84 16.65 3.27
C SER A 380 -8.32 16.52 3.15
N LEU A 381 -7.75 16.83 1.98
CA LEU A 381 -6.31 16.77 1.68
C LEU A 381 -5.93 17.99 0.82
N ALA A 382 -6.27 19.18 1.31
CA ALA A 382 -6.07 20.40 0.51
C ALA A 382 -4.58 20.77 0.48
N VAL A 383 -4.09 21.14 -0.69
CA VAL A 383 -2.71 21.59 -0.90
C VAL A 383 -2.73 23.04 -1.39
N GLN A 384 -1.89 23.91 -0.83
CA GLN A 384 -1.67 25.29 -1.28
C GLN A 384 -0.16 25.52 -1.44
N GLY A 385 0.27 26.21 -2.50
CA GLY A 385 1.70 26.39 -2.82
C GLY A 385 2.11 25.65 -4.09
N ASN A 386 3.40 25.37 -4.24
CA ASN A 386 3.94 24.74 -5.44
C ASN A 386 4.42 23.31 -5.19
N VAL A 387 4.08 22.41 -6.11
CA VAL A 387 4.70 21.08 -6.18
C VAL A 387 5.51 21.00 -7.47
N THR A 388 6.76 20.58 -7.36
CA THR A 388 7.63 20.34 -8.51
C THR A 388 8.04 18.87 -8.54
N ILE A 389 7.89 18.23 -9.70
CA ILE A 389 8.38 16.88 -9.96
C ILE A 389 9.35 16.96 -11.13
N GLU A 390 10.62 16.67 -10.90
CA GLU A 390 11.68 16.89 -11.88
C GLU A 390 12.61 15.68 -12.01
N GLU A 391 13.06 15.39 -13.24
CA GLU A 391 14.05 14.35 -13.54
C GLU A 391 13.66 12.94 -13.04
N CYS A 392 12.35 12.68 -12.91
CA CYS A 392 11.86 11.39 -12.44
C CYS A 392 11.63 10.42 -13.61
N VAL A 393 11.94 9.14 -13.39
CA VAL A 393 11.83 8.09 -14.42
C VAL A 393 11.04 6.90 -13.92
N ASN A 394 9.98 6.52 -14.63
CA ASN A 394 9.26 5.28 -14.37
C ASN A 394 9.53 4.24 -15.47
N ARG A 395 10.01 3.06 -15.08
CA ARG A 395 10.11 1.87 -15.94
C ARG A 395 9.21 0.72 -15.49
N ALA A 396 8.40 0.91 -14.44
CA ALA A 396 7.51 -0.12 -13.91
C ALA A 396 6.25 -0.32 -14.77
N THR A 397 5.76 -1.55 -14.82
CA THR A 397 4.41 -1.82 -15.32
C THR A 397 3.38 -1.31 -14.31
N LEU A 398 2.46 -0.46 -14.74
CA LEU A 398 1.44 0.15 -13.89
C LEU A 398 0.05 -0.36 -14.28
N VAL A 399 -0.71 -0.91 -13.32
CA VAL A 399 -2.04 -1.49 -13.59
C VAL A 399 -3.04 -1.06 -12.54
N SER A 400 -4.15 -0.47 -12.99
CA SER A 400 -5.36 -0.34 -12.19
C SER A 400 -6.26 -1.54 -12.44
N ASP A 401 -6.52 -2.34 -11.42
CA ASP A 401 -7.45 -3.48 -11.49
C ASP A 401 -8.89 -3.15 -11.10
N TYR A 402 -9.23 -1.86 -11.07
CA TYR A 402 -10.59 -1.40 -10.82
C TYR A 402 -11.56 -1.85 -11.91
N GLU A 403 -12.53 -2.71 -11.55
CA GLU A 403 -13.52 -3.26 -12.49
C GLU A 403 -14.98 -2.92 -12.16
N VAL A 404 -15.21 -1.90 -11.32
CA VAL A 404 -16.58 -1.51 -10.95
C VAL A 404 -17.25 -0.76 -12.11
N ALA A 405 -18.22 -1.43 -12.74
CA ALA A 405 -19.08 -0.85 -13.77
C ALA A 405 -19.74 0.46 -13.27
N ASP A 406 -19.84 1.45 -14.17
CA ASP A 406 -20.41 2.78 -13.92
C ASP A 406 -19.61 3.69 -12.95
N ARG A 407 -18.40 3.29 -12.57
CA ARG A 407 -17.47 4.07 -11.73
C ARG A 407 -16.02 4.04 -12.25
N MET A 408 -15.84 3.84 -13.55
CA MET A 408 -14.53 3.69 -14.19
C MET A 408 -13.60 4.90 -14.00
N GLY A 409 -14.10 6.07 -13.61
CA GLY A 409 -13.30 7.25 -13.28
C GLY A 409 -12.36 7.07 -12.09
N PHE A 410 -12.52 6.00 -11.31
CA PHE A 410 -11.57 5.59 -10.29
C PHE A 410 -10.38 4.82 -10.86
N SER A 411 -10.54 4.15 -12.01
CA SER A 411 -9.45 3.48 -12.75
C SER A 411 -8.56 4.52 -13.44
N THR A 412 -7.66 5.14 -12.67
CA THR A 412 -6.77 6.21 -13.14
C THR A 412 -5.33 5.79 -13.01
N VAL A 413 -4.55 5.93 -14.08
CA VAL A 413 -3.12 5.61 -14.07
C VAL A 413 -2.30 6.70 -14.73
N GLY A 414 -1.16 7.06 -14.12
CA GLY A 414 -0.18 7.95 -14.73
C GLY A 414 1.24 7.46 -14.52
N GLY A 415 2.07 7.57 -15.56
CA GLY A 415 3.46 7.08 -15.51
C GLY A 415 4.30 7.71 -14.39
N ILE A 416 4.06 8.98 -14.08
CA ILE A 416 4.71 9.68 -12.95
C ILE A 416 3.73 9.85 -11.80
N PHE A 417 2.52 10.39 -12.06
CA PHE A 417 1.51 10.51 -11.02
C PHE A 417 0.08 10.19 -11.48
N SER A 418 -0.73 9.61 -10.60
CA SER A 418 -2.09 9.21 -10.96
C SER A 418 -3.03 10.40 -11.08
N ILE A 419 -3.16 11.21 -10.02
CA ILE A 419 -4.16 12.27 -9.95
C ILE A 419 -3.67 13.45 -9.11
N SER A 420 -4.04 14.67 -9.51
CA SER A 420 -3.71 15.89 -8.78
C SER A 420 -4.91 16.84 -8.59
N ASN A 421 -4.92 17.50 -7.43
CA ASN A 421 -5.65 18.69 -6.99
C ASN A 421 -7.18 18.76 -7.20
N GLN A 422 -7.94 18.44 -6.15
CA GLN A 422 -9.38 18.67 -6.03
C GLN A 422 -9.73 19.81 -5.03
N THR A 423 -8.94 20.89 -5.00
CA THR A 423 -9.07 21.96 -3.98
C THR A 423 -10.13 22.99 -4.32
N ILE A 424 -10.56 23.74 -3.30
CA ILE A 424 -11.60 24.79 -3.36
C ILE A 424 -10.98 26.20 -3.38
N VAL A 425 -9.68 26.32 -3.08
CA VAL A 425 -8.92 27.57 -2.86
C VAL A 425 -8.06 27.91 -4.09
N ASN A 426 -7.77 29.20 -4.28
CA ASN A 426 -7.02 29.70 -5.43
C ASN A 426 -5.51 29.61 -5.13
N GLU A 427 -4.70 29.24 -6.14
CA GLU A 427 -3.22 29.24 -6.17
C GLU A 427 -2.50 27.92 -5.83
N TYR A 428 -2.87 26.82 -6.52
CA TYR A 428 -2.04 25.62 -6.63
C TYR A 428 -1.31 25.59 -7.97
N THR A 429 0.02 25.41 -7.93
CA THR A 429 0.83 25.16 -9.13
C THR A 429 1.53 23.80 -9.04
N LEU A 430 1.41 23.00 -10.10
CA LEU A 430 2.18 21.77 -10.27
C LEU A 430 3.04 21.87 -11.53
N THR A 431 4.35 21.78 -11.35
CA THR A 431 5.31 21.72 -12.45
C THR A 431 5.89 20.31 -12.54
N VAL A 432 5.84 19.72 -13.73
CA VAL A 432 6.48 18.44 -14.02
C VAL A 432 7.46 18.65 -15.16
N LYS A 433 8.74 18.39 -14.93
CA LYS A 433 9.82 18.75 -15.84
C LYS A 433 10.81 17.62 -16.05
N ASP A 434 11.20 17.39 -17.30
CA ASP A 434 12.23 16.42 -17.67
C ASP A 434 11.95 14.99 -17.15
N CYS A 435 10.67 14.64 -16.94
CA CYS A 435 10.25 13.32 -16.46
C CYS A 435 9.96 12.35 -17.62
N GLU A 436 10.30 11.08 -17.45
CA GLU A 436 10.16 10.06 -18.48
C GLU A 436 9.40 8.82 -17.99
N ASN A 437 8.49 8.31 -18.82
CA ASN A 437 7.81 7.03 -18.61
C ASN A 437 8.17 6.03 -19.70
N TYR A 438 8.75 4.90 -19.33
CA TYR A 438 9.01 3.74 -20.18
C TYR A 438 8.08 2.57 -19.88
N GLY A 439 7.51 2.54 -18.67
CA GLY A 439 6.62 1.48 -18.21
C GLY A 439 5.29 1.43 -18.96
N SER A 440 4.77 0.22 -19.18
CA SER A 440 3.42 0.03 -19.73
C SER A 440 2.35 0.37 -18.70
N ILE A 441 1.25 0.94 -19.16
CA ILE A 441 0.16 1.43 -18.32
C ILE A 441 -1.17 0.79 -18.75
N SER A 442 -1.95 0.25 -17.81
CA SER A 442 -3.30 -0.26 -18.06
C SER A 442 -4.35 0.28 -17.07
N GLY A 443 -5.48 0.75 -17.59
CA GLY A 443 -6.60 1.33 -16.81
C GLY A 443 -7.61 2.06 -17.71
N ALA A 444 -8.65 2.68 -17.15
CA ALA A 444 -9.68 3.37 -17.95
C ALA A 444 -9.33 4.82 -18.30
N ARG A 445 -8.62 5.53 -17.42
CA ARG A 445 -8.13 6.91 -17.61
C ARG A 445 -6.62 6.94 -17.43
N ILE A 446 -5.89 6.93 -18.54
CA ILE A 446 -4.45 6.67 -18.54
C ILE A 446 -3.63 7.77 -19.20
N GLY A 447 -2.58 8.20 -18.52
CA GLY A 447 -1.66 9.21 -19.06
C GLY A 447 -0.22 8.72 -19.01
N GLY A 448 0.54 8.96 -20.07
CA GLY A 448 1.95 8.58 -20.11
C GLY A 448 2.77 9.23 -18.99
N ILE A 449 2.39 10.43 -18.54
CA ILE A 449 3.03 11.12 -17.40
C ILE A 449 2.02 11.31 -16.26
N ALA A 450 0.83 11.84 -16.56
CA ALA A 450 -0.18 12.22 -15.58
C ALA A 450 -1.54 11.61 -15.91
N GLY A 451 -2.18 10.93 -14.96
CA GLY A 451 -3.53 10.40 -15.16
C GLY A 451 -4.57 11.52 -15.25
N MET A 452 -4.99 12.07 -14.11
CA MET A 452 -6.08 13.04 -14.04
C MET A 452 -5.67 14.34 -13.37
N LEU A 453 -5.98 15.45 -14.04
CA LEU A 453 -5.91 16.79 -13.46
C LEU A 453 -7.33 17.20 -13.07
N MET A 454 -7.50 17.52 -11.79
CA MET A 454 -8.77 18.01 -11.28
C MET A 454 -8.80 19.55 -11.41
N THR A 455 -9.53 20.33 -10.60
CA THR A 455 -9.81 21.76 -10.94
C THR A 455 -9.14 22.78 -10.04
N LYS A 456 -9.08 24.05 -10.50
CA LYS A 456 -8.55 25.23 -9.80
C LYS A 456 -7.03 25.19 -9.58
N GLY A 457 -6.28 24.74 -10.57
CA GLY A 457 -4.82 24.72 -10.55
C GLY A 457 -4.19 25.23 -11.84
N ALA A 458 -2.88 25.47 -11.76
CA ALA A 458 -2.00 25.62 -12.91
C ALA A 458 -1.09 24.40 -12.99
N TRP A 459 -1.11 23.70 -14.12
CA TRP A 459 -0.25 22.56 -14.38
C TRP A 459 0.67 22.88 -15.54
N THR A 460 1.96 22.62 -15.35
CA THR A 460 2.98 22.83 -16.36
C THR A 460 3.74 21.53 -16.57
N PHE A 461 3.82 21.09 -17.83
CA PHE A 461 4.59 19.93 -18.26
C PHE A 461 5.66 20.41 -19.24
N GLU A 462 6.93 20.22 -18.87
CA GLU A 462 8.07 20.67 -19.66
C GLU A 462 8.99 19.50 -19.99
N ASN A 463 9.23 19.28 -21.27
CA ASN A 463 10.15 18.24 -21.79
C ASN A 463 9.86 16.80 -21.32
N CYS A 464 8.66 16.51 -20.83
CA CYS A 464 8.30 15.18 -20.38
C CYS A 464 8.10 14.21 -21.54
N LYS A 465 8.48 12.95 -21.38
CA LYS A 465 8.44 11.96 -22.47
C LYS A 465 7.77 10.66 -22.06
N ASN A 466 6.82 10.21 -22.87
CA ASN A 466 6.26 8.87 -22.75
C ASN A 466 6.80 7.97 -23.88
N TYR A 467 7.44 6.88 -23.49
CA TYR A 467 7.86 5.77 -24.35
C TYR A 467 7.04 4.51 -24.11
N GLY A 468 6.40 4.40 -22.95
CA GLY A 468 5.59 3.25 -22.56
C GLY A 468 4.28 3.12 -23.34
N GLU A 469 3.81 1.88 -23.45
CA GLU A 469 2.50 1.56 -24.04
C GLU A 469 1.35 1.92 -23.08
N LEU A 470 0.29 2.54 -23.62
CA LEU A 470 -0.93 2.89 -22.89
C LEU A 470 -2.09 2.00 -23.35
N ALA A 471 -2.58 1.12 -22.48
CA ALA A 471 -3.67 0.20 -22.74
C ALA A 471 -4.95 0.62 -22.00
N VAL A 472 -5.94 1.14 -22.75
CA VAL A 472 -7.21 1.57 -22.18
C VAL A 472 -8.11 0.36 -21.93
N LYS A 473 -8.32 0.01 -20.66
CA LYS A 473 -9.16 -1.12 -20.25
C LYS A 473 -10.64 -0.73 -20.26
N VAL A 474 -11.43 -1.40 -21.11
CA VAL A 474 -12.87 -1.20 -21.24
C VAL A 474 -13.61 -2.08 -20.23
N ILE A 475 -14.11 -1.46 -19.15
CA ILE A 475 -14.71 -2.15 -18.00
C ILE A 475 -16.23 -2.38 -18.20
N SER A 476 -16.95 -1.37 -18.70
CA SER A 476 -18.37 -1.51 -19.09
C SER A 476 -18.83 -0.46 -20.09
N ALA A 477 -19.67 -0.87 -21.05
CA ALA A 477 -20.39 0.03 -21.94
C ALA A 477 -21.71 0.46 -21.27
N GLY A 478 -21.72 1.55 -20.50
CA GLY A 478 -22.98 2.02 -19.88
C GLY A 478 -22.90 3.13 -18.83
N GLY A 479 -21.73 3.41 -18.28
CA GLY A 479 -21.57 4.21 -17.06
C GLY A 479 -21.73 5.72 -17.13
N GLY A 480 -21.86 6.31 -18.32
CA GLY A 480 -21.90 7.77 -18.49
C GLY A 480 -20.58 8.50 -18.16
N GLU A 481 -19.57 7.79 -17.66
CA GLU A 481 -18.19 8.25 -17.54
C GLU A 481 -17.38 7.91 -18.79
N ALA A 482 -16.34 8.70 -19.05
CA ALA A 482 -15.51 8.54 -20.23
C ALA A 482 -14.18 7.82 -19.94
N TYR A 483 -13.76 7.07 -20.95
CA TYR A 483 -12.43 6.50 -21.14
C TYR A 483 -11.52 7.57 -21.74
N SER A 484 -10.32 7.73 -21.19
CA SER A 484 -9.43 8.82 -21.58
C SER A 484 -7.99 8.33 -21.67
N ALA A 485 -7.30 8.64 -22.76
CA ALA A 485 -5.88 8.33 -22.91
C ALA A 485 -5.12 9.52 -23.49
N GLY A 486 -4.05 9.93 -22.82
CA GLY A 486 -3.16 10.97 -23.31
C GLY A 486 -1.71 10.55 -23.23
N GLY A 487 -0.94 10.81 -24.28
CA GLY A 487 0.49 10.51 -24.26
C GLY A 487 1.25 11.23 -23.13
N ILE A 488 0.77 12.38 -22.66
CA ILE A 488 1.29 13.07 -21.47
C ILE A 488 0.22 13.08 -20.36
N VAL A 489 -0.98 13.60 -20.64
CA VAL A 489 -2.05 13.79 -19.64
C VAL A 489 -3.34 13.10 -20.07
N ALA A 490 -3.92 12.22 -19.26
CA ALA A 490 -5.19 11.57 -19.63
C ALA A 490 -6.36 12.55 -19.62
N VAL A 491 -6.55 13.29 -18.52
CA VAL A 491 -7.67 14.24 -18.35
C VAL A 491 -7.13 15.59 -17.91
N GLY A 492 -7.30 16.60 -18.76
CA GLY A 492 -6.70 17.93 -18.62
C GLY A 492 -7.45 18.95 -17.76
N ALA A 493 -8.63 18.62 -17.20
CA ALA A 493 -9.33 19.32 -16.11
C ALA A 493 -10.76 18.78 -15.99
N GLN A 494 -11.22 18.48 -14.77
CA GLN A 494 -12.55 17.90 -14.54
C GLN A 494 -13.53 18.85 -13.81
N SER A 495 -13.89 20.04 -14.34
CA SER A 495 -15.17 20.70 -13.99
C SER A 495 -15.52 21.87 -14.91
N SER A 496 -16.81 22.19 -14.94
CA SER A 496 -17.40 23.24 -15.77
C SER A 496 -17.38 24.65 -15.14
N SER A 497 -16.60 24.91 -14.09
CA SER A 497 -16.78 26.18 -13.35
C SER A 497 -15.58 26.74 -12.58
N THR A 498 -14.35 26.82 -13.13
CA THR A 498 -13.29 27.79 -12.69
C THR A 498 -11.96 27.70 -13.47
N ASN A 499 -11.17 28.78 -13.44
CA ASN A 499 -9.85 29.01 -14.06
C ASN A 499 -8.84 27.88 -13.76
N SER A 500 -8.68 26.94 -14.69
CA SER A 500 -7.65 25.90 -14.67
C SER A 500 -6.79 26.07 -15.92
N THR A 501 -5.47 25.99 -15.79
CA THR A 501 -4.54 26.14 -16.92
C THR A 501 -3.62 24.94 -17.01
N VAL A 502 -3.50 24.35 -18.19
CA VAL A 502 -2.56 23.25 -18.45
C VAL A 502 -1.64 23.65 -19.59
N THR A 503 -0.36 23.73 -19.29
CA THR A 503 0.70 24.07 -20.24
C THR A 503 1.51 22.82 -20.53
N VAL A 504 1.68 22.48 -21.81
CA VAL A 504 2.53 21.37 -22.23
C VAL A 504 3.53 21.90 -23.24
N THR A 505 4.82 21.84 -22.92
CA THR A 505 5.90 22.44 -23.72
C THR A 505 7.04 21.43 -23.87
N GLY A 506 7.51 21.20 -25.10
CA GLY A 506 8.65 20.30 -25.35
C GLY A 506 8.41 18.81 -25.07
N CYS A 507 7.19 18.43 -24.68
CA CYS A 507 6.86 17.05 -24.36
C CYS A 507 6.71 16.15 -25.62
N LEU A 508 6.96 14.85 -25.44
CA LEU A 508 6.91 13.84 -26.49
C LEU A 508 6.11 12.62 -26.05
N ASN A 509 5.25 12.11 -26.91
CA ASN A 509 4.77 10.73 -26.81
C ASN A 509 5.30 9.90 -27.98
N ALA A 510 6.17 8.94 -27.67
CA ALA A 510 6.72 7.94 -28.57
C ALA A 510 6.14 6.53 -28.32
N GLY A 511 5.35 6.35 -27.27
CA GLY A 511 4.63 5.10 -26.98
C GLY A 511 3.35 4.92 -27.82
N SER A 512 2.79 3.71 -27.80
CA SER A 512 1.50 3.38 -28.42
C SER A 512 0.33 3.60 -27.46
N ILE A 513 -0.85 3.86 -28.03
CA ILE A 513 -2.12 3.87 -27.29
C ILE A 513 -3.03 2.84 -27.94
N ARG A 514 -3.55 1.88 -27.16
CA ARG A 514 -4.48 0.85 -27.63
C ARG A 514 -5.67 0.68 -26.68
N LEU A 515 -6.70 -0.01 -27.18
CA LEU A 515 -7.90 -0.34 -26.42
C LEU A 515 -7.88 -1.84 -26.09
N GLU A 516 -8.28 -2.18 -24.87
CA GLU A 516 -8.48 -3.55 -24.38
C GLU A 516 -9.94 -3.77 -24.02
N GLY A 517 -10.54 -4.88 -24.47
CA GLY A 517 -11.95 -5.19 -24.25
C GLY A 517 -12.89 -4.76 -25.37
N ASN A 518 -14.20 -4.88 -25.09
CA ASN A 518 -15.26 -4.72 -26.09
C ASN A 518 -15.56 -3.24 -26.38
N THR A 519 -15.24 -2.79 -27.59
CA THR A 519 -15.35 -1.38 -28.01
C THR A 519 -16.68 -1.01 -28.70
N ASN A 520 -17.60 -1.96 -28.90
CA ASN A 520 -18.74 -1.80 -29.82
C ASN A 520 -19.68 -0.62 -29.50
N ASP A 521 -19.65 -0.07 -28.29
CA ASP A 521 -20.56 1.01 -27.85
C ASP A 521 -19.86 2.16 -27.08
N ILE A 522 -18.52 2.27 -27.15
CA ILE A 522 -17.77 3.25 -26.35
C ILE A 522 -17.31 4.49 -27.13
N GLU A 523 -17.52 4.55 -28.45
CA GLU A 523 -16.99 5.62 -29.32
C GLU A 523 -17.34 7.04 -28.82
N LYS A 524 -18.55 7.22 -28.25
CA LYS A 524 -19.01 8.52 -27.72
C LYS A 524 -18.50 8.84 -26.31
N MET A 525 -17.78 7.91 -25.71
CA MET A 525 -17.24 7.97 -24.35
C MET A 525 -15.72 7.82 -24.37
N LEU A 526 -15.07 7.90 -25.53
CA LEU A 526 -13.64 7.68 -25.68
C LEU A 526 -12.93 8.98 -26.10
N TYR A 527 -11.94 9.40 -25.30
CA TYR A 527 -11.12 10.57 -25.55
C TYR A 527 -9.64 10.17 -25.62
N ILE A 528 -9.08 10.13 -26.83
CA ILE A 528 -7.66 9.80 -27.04
C ILE A 528 -6.95 10.99 -27.66
N GLY A 529 -5.78 11.34 -27.14
CA GLY A 529 -4.93 12.37 -27.72
C GLY A 529 -3.44 12.06 -27.58
N HIS A 530 -2.65 12.58 -28.53
CA HIS A 530 -1.20 12.41 -28.51
C HIS A 530 -0.53 13.03 -27.28
N MET A 531 -1.08 14.13 -26.77
CA MET A 531 -0.56 14.85 -25.61
C MET A 531 -1.57 14.81 -24.47
N VAL A 532 -2.77 15.35 -24.71
CA VAL A 532 -3.87 15.38 -23.73
C VAL A 532 -5.04 14.59 -24.27
N GLY A 533 -5.61 13.67 -23.48
CA GLY A 533 -6.75 12.84 -23.87
C GLY A 533 -8.07 13.59 -23.83
N GLU A 534 -8.60 13.82 -22.63
CA GLU A 534 -9.88 14.48 -22.38
C GLU A 534 -9.70 15.92 -21.90
N VAL A 535 -10.51 16.83 -22.44
CA VAL A 535 -10.63 18.24 -22.00
C VAL A 535 -12.12 18.56 -21.88
N LYS A 536 -12.65 18.78 -20.67
CA LYS A 536 -14.09 19.03 -20.45
C LYS A 536 -14.44 20.53 -20.54
N GLU A 537 -15.40 20.90 -21.40
CA GLU A 537 -15.97 22.26 -21.46
C GLU A 537 -17.19 22.48 -20.56
N ALA A 538 -17.35 23.73 -20.11
CA ALA A 538 -18.59 24.29 -19.62
C ALA A 538 -19.32 25.08 -20.72
N THR A 539 -20.58 24.71 -20.96
CA THR A 539 -21.66 25.47 -21.63
C THR A 539 -21.76 25.38 -23.17
N ARG A 540 -22.76 24.61 -23.62
CA ARG A 540 -23.28 24.59 -25.00
C ARG A 540 -23.90 25.94 -25.40
N LYS A 541 -23.76 26.31 -26.68
CA LYS A 541 -24.91 26.73 -27.50
C LYS A 541 -24.71 26.38 -28.97
N TYR A 542 -25.61 25.56 -29.50
CA TYR A 542 -25.77 25.24 -30.92
C TYR A 542 -26.44 26.41 -31.66
N ILE A 543 -26.04 26.70 -32.91
CA ILE A 543 -26.98 26.79 -34.04
C ILE A 543 -26.32 26.21 -35.30
N LYS A 544 -27.13 25.42 -36.00
CA LYS A 544 -26.93 24.69 -37.25
C LYS A 544 -27.29 25.61 -38.42
N ASP A 545 -26.38 25.81 -39.37
CA ASP A 545 -26.66 25.99 -40.81
C ASP A 545 -25.34 26.09 -41.61
N GLY A 546 -24.84 24.92 -42.01
CA GLY A 546 -24.06 24.77 -43.24
C GLY A 546 -22.58 25.12 -43.16
N GLU A 547 -21.77 24.13 -42.72
CA GLU A 547 -20.32 24.02 -42.91
C GLU A 547 -19.41 24.99 -42.13
N THR A 548 -18.58 24.45 -41.23
CA THR A 548 -17.13 24.41 -41.50
C THR A 548 -16.45 23.24 -40.79
N THR A 549 -15.63 22.54 -41.54
CA THR A 549 -14.67 21.51 -41.17
C THR A 549 -13.46 22.13 -40.45
N THR A 550 -13.13 21.66 -39.26
CA THR A 550 -11.80 21.26 -38.69
C THR A 550 -11.89 21.33 -37.16
N THR A 551 -11.74 20.17 -36.53
CA THR A 551 -11.77 19.98 -35.08
C THR A 551 -10.40 20.29 -34.50
N ASN A 552 -10.28 21.42 -33.80
CA ASN A 552 -9.27 21.68 -32.77
C ASN A 552 -9.68 22.93 -32.02
N HIS A 553 -10.41 22.84 -30.91
CA HIS A 553 -10.64 24.01 -30.06
C HIS A 553 -10.51 23.68 -28.58
N TYR A 554 -9.65 24.49 -27.95
CA TYR A 554 -8.95 24.36 -26.69
C TYR A 554 -9.78 24.89 -25.51
N ALA A 555 -9.51 24.40 -24.30
CA ALA A 555 -9.94 25.08 -23.08
C ALA A 555 -9.30 26.46 -22.96
N ALA A 556 -9.87 27.32 -22.12
CA ALA A 556 -9.26 28.59 -21.77
C ALA A 556 -7.82 28.35 -21.24
N GLY A 557 -6.82 28.69 -22.05
CA GLY A 557 -5.40 28.66 -21.68
C GLY A 557 -4.69 27.30 -21.80
N ILE A 558 -5.07 26.40 -22.71
CA ILE A 558 -4.18 25.28 -23.10
C ILE A 558 -3.25 25.75 -24.22
N THR A 559 -1.94 25.73 -23.96
CA THR A 559 -0.90 26.00 -24.97
C THR A 559 -0.23 24.69 -25.34
N LEU A 560 -0.27 24.31 -26.62
CA LEU A 560 0.44 23.15 -27.20
C LEU A 560 1.50 23.67 -28.20
N PRO A 561 2.67 23.00 -28.33
CA PRO A 561 3.69 23.40 -29.29
C PRO A 561 3.23 23.18 -30.75
N GLU A 562 3.81 23.95 -31.68
CA GLU A 562 3.62 23.75 -33.12
C GLU A 562 4.24 22.40 -33.54
N ALA A 563 3.41 21.52 -34.12
CA ALA A 563 3.72 20.22 -34.71
C ALA A 563 4.22 19.12 -33.74
N VAL A 564 3.29 18.28 -33.27
CA VAL A 564 3.61 16.99 -32.64
C VAL A 564 3.62 15.91 -33.73
N SER A 565 4.80 15.37 -34.04
CA SER A 565 4.93 14.13 -34.79
C SER A 565 4.68 12.94 -33.86
N GLY A 566 3.62 12.17 -34.12
CA GLY A 566 3.33 10.89 -33.48
C GLY A 566 2.34 10.11 -34.33
N LYS A 567 2.33 8.78 -34.22
CA LYS A 567 1.34 7.92 -34.88
C LYS A 567 0.40 7.37 -33.81
N ILE A 568 -0.88 7.75 -33.80
CA ILE A 568 -1.90 7.02 -33.02
C ILE A 568 -2.11 5.72 -33.79
N VAL A 569 -1.93 4.60 -33.10
CA VAL A 569 -2.05 3.26 -33.69
C VAL A 569 -3.05 2.52 -32.81
N ILE A 570 -4.34 2.69 -33.09
CA ILE A 570 -5.40 1.98 -32.36
C ILE A 570 -5.36 0.54 -32.84
N THR A 571 -4.88 -0.36 -31.99
CA THR A 571 -4.91 -1.80 -32.24
C THR A 571 -6.02 -2.42 -31.42
N SER A 572 -7.00 -3.04 -32.06
CA SER A 572 -8.09 -3.78 -31.41
C SER A 572 -7.66 -5.20 -31.04
N GLU A 573 -8.43 -5.88 -30.18
CA GLU A 573 -8.15 -7.27 -29.72
C GLU A 573 -8.01 -8.29 -30.86
N ASP A 574 -8.59 -8.03 -32.03
CA ASP A 574 -8.45 -8.87 -33.23
C ASP A 574 -7.15 -8.59 -34.03
N GLY A 575 -6.28 -7.71 -33.53
CA GLY A 575 -5.04 -7.29 -34.17
C GLY A 575 -5.24 -6.29 -35.31
N SER A 576 -6.46 -5.77 -35.52
CA SER A 576 -6.71 -4.75 -36.53
C SER A 576 -6.13 -3.40 -36.08
N THR A 577 -5.44 -2.72 -36.99
CA THR A 577 -4.78 -1.44 -36.72
C THR A 577 -5.48 -0.31 -37.47
N GLN A 578 -5.93 0.72 -36.75
CA GLN A 578 -6.39 1.99 -37.31
C GLN A 578 -5.38 3.09 -36.99
N SER A 579 -4.98 3.86 -38.02
CA SER A 579 -3.97 4.92 -37.95
C SER A 579 -4.57 6.31 -38.00
#